data_AF-A0A3R7HSL7-F1
#
_entry.id   AF-A0A3R7HSL7-F1
#
_cell.length_a   1.000
_cell.length_b   1.000
_cell.length_c   1.000
_cell.angle_alpha   90.00
_cell.angle_beta   90.00
_cell.angle_gamma   90.00
#
_symmetry.space_group_name_H-M   'P 1'
#
loop_
_entity.id
_entity.type
_entity.pdbx_description
1 polymer ?
#
loop_
_entity_poly.entity_id
_entity_poly.type
_entity_poly.pdbx_seq_one_letter_code
_entity_poly.pdbx_strand_id
1 'polypeptide(L)'
;MSSSTVLADVPLFPLHTVLFPDGLLPLKIFEARYLDMARDCLRDKTPFGVCLLKSGAEVARAEEPSVPEAIGCLAEIEECDVEAFGMLLIRARGTRRFRLLSHRVESSGLLVGMAEPLGEDIPLEGNDQLAKFGACAEVLERIIATIRERDPDSLPFAEPFRLEDPSWVSNRLAEVLPIALRARQKLMELQDAGARIDVVHHYMQQHQLL
;
A
#
# COMPACT_ATOMS: atom_id res chain seq x y z
N MET A 1 -24.29 8.53 0.95
CA MET A 1 -23.27 9.59 0.83
C MET A 1 -22.48 9.62 2.11
N SER A 2 -21.38 8.86 2.21
CA SER A 2 -20.48 9.01 3.36
C SER A 2 -19.76 10.34 3.22
N SER A 3 -19.95 11.23 4.19
CA SER A 3 -19.12 12.42 4.35
C SER A 3 -17.69 11.95 4.59
N SER A 4 -16.83 12.00 3.57
CA SER A 4 -15.42 11.69 3.77
C SER A 4 -14.80 12.86 4.55
N THR A 5 -14.53 12.63 5.84
CA THR A 5 -13.88 13.63 6.68
C THR A 5 -12.43 13.77 6.21
N VAL A 6 -12.08 14.97 5.74
CA VAL A 6 -10.70 15.31 5.39
C VAL A 6 -9.84 15.24 6.64
N LEU A 7 -8.74 14.48 6.55
CA LEU A 7 -7.71 14.39 7.57
C LEU A 7 -6.71 15.53 7.36
N ALA A 8 -6.54 16.37 8.37
CA ALA A 8 -5.53 17.42 8.38
C ALA A 8 -4.19 16.87 8.90
N ASP A 9 -3.09 17.43 8.40
CA ASP A 9 -1.73 17.19 8.91
C ASP A 9 -1.33 15.71 8.96
N VAL A 10 -1.79 14.90 8.00
CA VAL A 10 -1.37 13.51 7.90
C VAL A 10 0.13 13.49 7.57
N PRO A 11 0.98 12.88 8.40
CA PRO A 11 2.40 12.75 8.08
C PRO A 11 2.56 11.80 6.90
N LEU A 12 3.37 12.19 5.92
CA LEU A 12 3.56 11.46 4.68
C LEU A 12 4.96 10.83 4.62
N PHE A 13 5.01 9.59 4.17
CA PHE A 13 6.22 8.85 3.86
C PHE A 13 6.26 8.52 2.36
N PRO A 14 6.86 9.39 1.54
CA PRO A 14 7.08 9.11 0.12
C PRO A 14 8.12 7.99 -0.05
N LEU A 15 7.78 6.93 -0.78
CA LEU A 15 8.62 5.74 -1.01
C LEU A 15 8.65 5.35 -2.49
N HIS A 16 9.62 4.54 -2.91
CA HIS A 16 9.61 3.81 -4.21
C HIS A 16 8.84 2.49 -4.12
N THR A 17 7.73 2.48 -3.37
CA THR A 17 6.81 1.34 -3.28
C THR A 17 5.36 1.81 -3.36
N VAL A 18 4.48 0.88 -3.71
CA VAL A 18 3.02 1.11 -3.74
C VAL A 18 2.42 0.24 -2.66
N LEU A 19 1.87 0.87 -1.61
CA LEU A 19 1.15 0.19 -0.55
C LEU A 19 -0.34 0.10 -0.92
N PHE A 20 -0.91 -1.10 -0.84
CA PHE A 20 -2.35 -1.30 -0.97
C PHE A 20 -3.00 -1.49 0.41
N PRO A 21 -4.33 -1.31 0.51
CA PRO A 21 -5.10 -1.80 1.65
C PRO A 21 -4.74 -3.25 2.01
N ASP A 22 -4.60 -3.50 3.31
CA ASP A 22 -4.16 -4.75 3.94
C ASP A 22 -2.77 -5.27 3.51
N GLY A 23 -2.00 -4.47 2.75
CA GLY A 23 -0.62 -4.78 2.40
C GLY A 23 0.31 -4.63 3.59
N LEU A 24 1.31 -5.50 3.69
CA LEU A 24 2.35 -5.40 4.70
C LEU A 24 3.51 -4.53 4.18
N LEU A 25 3.99 -3.65 5.05
CA LEU A 25 5.07 -2.72 4.75
C LEU A 25 6.13 -2.79 5.86
N PRO A 26 7.13 -3.68 5.73
CA PRO A 26 8.31 -3.65 6.59
C PRO A 26 9.19 -2.45 6.19
N LEU A 27 9.60 -1.65 7.18
CA LEU A 27 10.45 -0.47 6.97
C LEU A 27 11.62 -0.48 7.95
N LYS A 28 12.77 -0.05 7.44
CA LYS A 28 13.93 0.32 8.24
C LYS A 28 14.09 1.84 8.22
N ILE A 29 13.83 2.46 9.36
CA ILE A 29 13.83 3.91 9.51
C ILE A 29 15.09 4.37 10.22
N PHE A 30 15.82 5.30 9.60
CA PHE A 30 17.05 5.88 10.13
C PHE A 30 17.10 7.42 10.01
N GLU A 31 16.29 8.04 9.15
CA GLU A 31 16.21 9.50 9.07
C GLU A 31 15.42 10.08 10.25
N ALA A 32 15.98 11.12 10.90
CA ALA A 32 15.42 11.73 12.11
C ALA A 32 13.93 12.10 11.99
N ARG A 33 13.53 12.75 10.88
CA ARG A 33 12.14 13.15 10.63
C ARG A 33 11.16 11.97 10.63
N TYR A 34 11.58 10.80 10.15
CA TYR A 34 10.74 9.61 10.11
C TYR A 34 10.83 8.80 11.40
N LEU A 35 11.94 8.88 12.13
CA LEU A 35 12.02 8.36 13.51
C LEU A 35 11.02 9.07 14.42
N ASP A 36 10.96 10.40 14.34
CA ASP A 36 10.01 11.20 15.12
C ASP A 36 8.56 10.93 14.68
N MET A 37 8.31 10.90 13.36
CA MET A 37 7.00 10.51 12.83
C MET A 37 6.54 9.15 13.35
N ALA A 38 7.40 8.12 13.31
CA ALA A 38 7.04 6.78 13.77
C ALA A 38 6.74 6.75 15.28
N ARG A 39 7.51 7.49 16.09
CA ARG A 39 7.26 7.63 17.53
C ARG A 39 5.92 8.30 17.81
N ASP A 40 5.59 9.36 17.07
CA ASP A 40 4.32 10.07 17.21
C ASP A 40 3.15 9.17 16.80
N CYS A 41 3.25 8.46 15.66
CA CYS A 41 2.24 7.50 15.22
C CYS A 41 1.99 6.38 16.25
N LEU A 42 3.06 5.84 16.85
CA LEU A 42 2.97 4.81 17.90
C LEU A 42 2.34 5.35 19.19
N ARG A 43 2.75 6.54 19.63
CA ARG A 43 2.25 7.17 20.86
C ARG A 43 0.77 7.52 20.74
N ASP A 44 0.39 8.14 19.63
CA ASP A 44 -0.93 8.73 19.45
C ASP A 44 -1.91 7.76 18.74
N LYS A 45 -1.42 6.57 18.33
CA LYS A 45 -2.16 5.56 17.56
C LYS A 45 -2.79 6.13 16.28
N THR A 46 -2.02 6.97 15.60
CA THR A 46 -2.43 7.62 14.36
C THR A 46 -1.73 7.00 13.16
N PRO A 47 -2.40 6.95 11.99
CA PRO A 47 -1.77 6.46 10.78
C PRO A 47 -0.85 7.52 10.16
N PHE A 48 0.09 7.06 9.34
CA PHE A 48 0.81 7.89 8.39
C PHE A 48 0.39 7.54 6.95
N GLY A 49 0.62 8.45 6.00
CA GLY A 49 0.29 8.25 4.59
C GLY A 49 1.49 7.77 3.78
N VAL A 50 1.38 6.63 3.12
CA VAL A 50 2.38 6.14 2.17
C VAL A 50 1.99 6.56 0.76
N CYS A 51 2.91 7.22 0.06
CA CYS A 51 2.73 7.62 -1.33
C CYS A 51 3.90 7.14 -2.18
N LEU A 52 3.62 6.68 -3.40
CA LEU A 52 4.67 6.45 -4.38
C LEU A 52 5.35 7.80 -4.72
N LEU A 53 6.66 7.82 -4.85
CA LEU A 53 7.41 8.94 -5.40
C LEU A 53 7.16 9.09 -6.90
N LYS A 54 6.56 10.21 -7.30
CA LYS A 54 6.39 10.60 -8.70
C LYS A 54 7.70 11.09 -9.31
N SER A 55 8.48 11.84 -8.53
CA SER A 55 9.82 12.32 -8.87
C SER A 55 10.61 12.67 -7.60
N GLY A 56 11.94 12.62 -7.70
CA GLY A 56 12.86 12.79 -6.57
C GLY A 56 13.31 11.45 -5.99
N ALA A 57 14.26 11.49 -5.05
CA ALA A 57 14.75 10.33 -4.31
C ALA A 57 13.99 10.15 -2.97
N GLU A 58 13.99 8.92 -2.44
CA GLU A 58 13.48 8.61 -1.08
C GLU A 58 14.18 9.45 -0.01
N VAL A 59 15.49 9.65 -0.18
CA VAL A 59 16.28 10.57 0.61
C VAL A 59 16.19 11.95 -0.03
N ALA A 60 15.50 12.87 0.65
CA ALA A 60 15.35 14.23 0.16
C ALA A 60 16.73 14.89 0.02
N ARG A 61 17.06 15.33 -1.20
CA ARG A 61 18.20 16.21 -1.45
C ARG A 61 17.68 17.65 -1.48
N ALA A 62 18.46 18.60 -0.95
CA ALA A 62 18.04 20.00 -0.83
C ALA A 62 17.59 20.64 -2.17
N GLU A 63 18.00 20.07 -3.31
CA GLU A 63 17.71 20.60 -4.65
C GLU A 63 16.59 19.84 -5.40
N GLU A 64 16.07 18.74 -4.87
CA GLU A 64 14.99 17.95 -5.51
C GLU A 64 13.92 17.56 -4.48
N PRO A 65 12.82 18.32 -4.36
CA PRO A 65 11.73 17.99 -3.45
C PRO A 65 11.07 16.67 -3.87
N SER A 66 10.88 15.77 -2.90
CA SER A 66 10.12 14.52 -3.07
C SER A 66 8.67 14.86 -3.42
N VAL A 67 8.25 14.54 -4.64
CA VAL A 67 6.86 14.76 -5.10
C VAL A 67 6.10 13.45 -4.96
N PRO A 68 5.13 13.34 -4.04
CA PRO A 68 4.28 12.16 -3.92
C PRO A 68 3.26 12.08 -5.05
N GLU A 69 2.84 10.87 -5.39
CA GLU A 69 1.63 10.64 -6.17
C GLU A 69 0.39 11.12 -5.43
N ALA A 70 -0.66 11.48 -6.19
CA ALA A 70 -1.88 12.08 -5.64
C ALA A 70 -2.76 11.08 -4.88
N ILE A 71 -2.58 9.78 -5.13
CA ILE A 71 -3.28 8.71 -4.39
C ILE A 71 -2.23 7.90 -3.64
N GLY A 72 -2.48 7.71 -2.35
CA GLY A 72 -1.66 6.91 -1.45
C GLY A 72 -2.51 5.97 -0.60
N CYS A 73 -1.88 5.28 0.34
CA CYS A 73 -2.54 4.43 1.33
C CYS A 73 -2.12 4.83 2.74
N LEU A 74 -3.09 4.99 3.63
CA LEU A 74 -2.81 5.15 5.05
C LEU A 74 -2.24 3.84 5.60
N ALA A 75 -1.28 3.95 6.51
CA ALA A 75 -0.60 2.83 7.13
C ALA A 75 -0.61 2.99 8.65
N GLU A 76 -0.86 1.89 9.35
CA GLU A 76 -0.78 1.79 10.81
C GLU A 76 0.42 0.93 11.19
N ILE A 77 1.16 1.36 12.20
CA ILE A 77 2.31 0.59 12.72
C ILE A 77 1.77 -0.52 13.62
N GLU A 78 2.04 -1.78 13.26
CA GLU A 78 1.64 -2.96 14.03
C GLU A 78 2.75 -3.40 14.99
N GLU A 79 3.99 -3.38 14.52
CA GLU A 79 5.16 -3.80 15.27
C GLU A 79 6.29 -2.79 15.10
N CYS A 80 7.07 -2.60 16.15
CA CYS A 80 8.23 -1.71 16.15
C CYS A 80 9.31 -2.26 17.07
N ASP A 81 10.47 -2.53 16.50
CA ASP A 81 11.68 -2.92 17.19
C ASP A 81 12.76 -1.84 17.08
N VAL A 82 13.49 -1.64 18.16
CA VAL A 82 14.65 -0.74 18.18
C VAL A 82 15.91 -1.55 17.86
N GLU A 83 16.55 -1.24 16.75
CA GLU A 83 17.82 -1.84 16.35
C GLU A 83 19.03 -1.08 16.95
N ALA A 84 20.23 -1.65 16.75
CA ALA A 84 21.47 -0.99 17.07
C ALA A 84 21.55 0.43 16.46
N PHE A 85 22.23 1.34 17.14
CA PHE A 85 22.42 2.73 16.71
C PHE A 85 21.14 3.56 16.54
N GLY A 86 20.02 3.14 17.16
CA GLY A 86 18.79 3.94 17.23
C GLY A 86 17.95 3.92 15.96
N MET A 87 18.19 2.95 15.07
CA MET A 87 17.31 2.67 13.93
C MET A 87 16.03 1.98 14.41
N LEU A 88 14.91 2.23 13.73
CA LEU A 88 13.67 1.50 13.97
C LEU A 88 13.42 0.51 12.83
N LEU A 89 13.10 -0.72 13.18
CA LEU A 89 12.44 -1.66 12.28
C LEU A 89 10.95 -1.64 12.61
N ILE A 90 10.13 -1.25 11.66
CA ILE A 90 8.68 -1.27 11.84
C ILE A 90 8.02 -2.21 10.85
N ARG A 91 6.95 -2.88 11.27
CA ARG A 91 5.98 -3.49 10.37
C ARG A 91 4.71 -2.66 10.40
N ALA A 92 4.38 -2.06 9.26
CA ALA A 92 3.13 -1.34 9.09
C ALA A 92 2.17 -2.13 8.20
N ARG A 93 0.86 -1.90 8.36
CA ARG A 93 -0.18 -2.44 7.49
C ARG A 93 -0.97 -1.32 6.84
N GLY A 94 -1.17 -1.42 5.53
CA GLY A 94 -2.03 -0.52 4.78
C GLY A 94 -3.49 -0.67 5.22
N THR A 95 -4.23 0.43 5.35
CA THR A 95 -5.62 0.41 5.80
C THR A 95 -6.57 0.83 4.69
N ARG A 96 -6.54 2.09 4.29
CA ARG A 96 -7.43 2.64 3.25
C ARG A 96 -6.68 3.59 2.33
N ARG A 97 -7.17 3.69 1.10
CA ARG A 97 -6.64 4.65 0.13
C ARG A 97 -7.05 6.06 0.53
N PHE A 98 -6.25 7.04 0.13
CA PHE A 98 -6.61 8.45 0.27
C PHE A 98 -6.17 9.23 -0.97
N ARG A 99 -6.87 10.33 -1.23
CA ARG A 99 -6.46 11.36 -2.16
C ARG A 99 -5.75 12.47 -1.41
N LEU A 100 -4.53 12.76 -1.81
CA LEU A 100 -3.77 13.90 -1.32
C LEU A 100 -4.30 15.18 -1.99
N LEU A 101 -4.94 16.04 -1.20
CA LEU A 101 -5.51 17.30 -1.68
C LEU A 101 -4.43 18.38 -1.77
N SER A 102 -3.53 18.41 -0.80
CA SER A 102 -2.36 19.29 -0.77
C SER A 102 -1.33 18.76 0.23
N HIS A 103 -0.09 19.24 0.11
CA HIS A 103 0.98 18.94 1.07
C HIS A 103 1.86 20.15 1.33
N ARG A 104 2.56 20.13 2.46
CA ARG A 104 3.63 21.07 2.80
C ARG A 104 4.79 20.34 3.47
N VAL A 105 5.96 20.96 3.46
CA VAL A 105 7.12 20.49 4.21
C VAL A 105 7.20 21.28 5.51
N GLU A 106 7.28 20.59 6.65
CA GLU A 106 7.46 21.22 7.95
C GLU A 106 8.93 21.59 8.21
N SER A 107 9.19 22.35 9.29
CA SER A 107 10.55 22.75 9.65
C SER A 107 11.49 21.58 9.94
N SER A 108 10.93 20.42 10.32
CA SER A 108 11.66 19.14 10.49
C SER A 108 12.07 18.49 9.16
N GLY A 109 11.57 19.00 8.03
CA GLY A 109 11.70 18.35 6.72
C GLY A 109 10.70 17.22 6.48
N LEU A 110 9.79 16.94 7.42
CA LEU A 110 8.69 15.99 7.25
C LEU A 110 7.66 16.56 6.27
N LEU A 111 7.18 15.73 5.35
CA LEU A 111 6.07 16.09 4.49
C LEU A 111 4.76 15.78 5.21
N VAL A 112 3.83 16.74 5.24
CA VAL A 112 2.50 16.56 5.84
C VAL A 112 1.42 17.02 4.85
N GLY A 113 0.26 16.38 4.87
CA GLY A 113 -0.78 16.58 3.86
C GLY A 113 -2.20 16.68 4.39
N MET A 114 -3.04 17.34 3.59
CA MET A 114 -4.50 17.20 3.69
C MET A 114 -4.93 16.00 2.87
N ALA A 115 -5.47 14.98 3.52
CA ALA A 115 -5.83 13.72 2.89
C ALA A 115 -7.34 13.49 2.97
N GLU A 116 -7.96 13.20 1.84
CA GLU A 116 -9.34 12.76 1.77
C GLU A 116 -9.36 11.23 1.65
N PRO A 117 -9.82 10.48 2.67
CA PRO A 117 -9.98 9.04 2.55
C PRO A 117 -10.91 8.69 1.37
N LEU A 118 -10.52 7.69 0.59
CA LEU A 118 -11.39 7.12 -0.43
C LEU A 118 -12.32 6.09 0.22
N GLY A 119 -13.52 5.93 -0.37
CA GLY A 119 -14.47 4.91 0.07
C GLY A 119 -13.97 3.50 -0.23
N GLU A 120 -14.78 2.51 0.16
CA GLU A 120 -14.59 1.12 -0.24
C GLU A 120 -14.68 0.97 -1.75
N ASP A 121 -14.08 -0.10 -2.28
CA ASP A 121 -14.16 -0.42 -3.68
C ASP A 121 -15.61 -0.68 -4.10
N ILE A 122 -15.96 -0.24 -5.31
CA ILE A 122 -17.17 -0.67 -5.99
C ILE A 122 -17.08 -2.20 -6.12
N PRO A 123 -18.06 -2.94 -5.57
CA PRO A 123 -18.06 -4.40 -5.62
C PRO A 123 -18.03 -4.92 -7.06
N LEU A 124 -17.46 -6.11 -7.23
CA LEU A 124 -17.47 -6.81 -8.51
C LEU A 124 -18.90 -7.19 -8.90
N GLU A 125 -19.31 -6.84 -10.13
CA GLU A 125 -20.62 -7.18 -10.69
C GLU A 125 -20.48 -7.84 -12.06
N GLY A 126 -21.12 -9.00 -12.25
CA GLY A 126 -21.23 -9.65 -13.55
C GLY A 126 -20.49 -10.99 -13.67
N ASN A 127 -21.07 -11.90 -14.46
CA ASN A 127 -20.65 -13.29 -14.53
C ASN A 127 -19.24 -13.49 -15.12
N ASP A 128 -18.85 -12.67 -16.09
CA ASP A 128 -17.52 -12.77 -16.72
C ASP A 128 -16.39 -12.38 -15.74
N GLN A 129 -16.59 -11.28 -15.01
CA GLN A 129 -15.65 -10.85 -13.96
C GLN A 129 -15.59 -11.87 -12.82
N LEU A 130 -16.70 -12.52 -12.50
CA LEU A 130 -16.74 -13.57 -11.47
C LEU A 130 -15.88 -14.79 -11.86
N ALA A 131 -15.93 -15.21 -13.13
CA ALA A 131 -15.10 -16.30 -13.63
C ALA A 131 -13.60 -15.94 -13.58
N LYS A 132 -13.24 -14.72 -14.00
CA LYS A 132 -11.86 -14.21 -13.92
C LYS A 132 -11.37 -14.10 -12.48
N PHE A 133 -12.24 -13.65 -11.57
CA PHE A 133 -11.95 -13.58 -10.15
C PHE A 133 -11.61 -14.96 -9.58
N GLY A 134 -12.40 -16.00 -9.91
CA GLY A 134 -12.12 -17.38 -9.49
C GLY A 134 -10.72 -17.83 -9.90
N ALA A 135 -10.36 -17.61 -11.17
CA ALA A 135 -9.02 -17.95 -11.68
C ALA A 135 -7.90 -17.16 -10.96
N CYS A 136 -8.13 -15.88 -10.70
CA CYS A 136 -7.19 -15.05 -9.91
C CYS A 136 -7.02 -15.57 -8.48
N ALA A 137 -8.11 -15.92 -7.80
CA ALA A 137 -8.09 -16.44 -6.44
C ALA A 137 -7.33 -17.77 -6.35
N GLU A 138 -7.57 -18.70 -7.29
CA GLU A 138 -6.85 -19.99 -7.38
C GLU A 138 -5.34 -19.81 -7.53
N VAL A 139 -4.90 -18.87 -8.38
CA VAL A 139 -3.46 -18.60 -8.53
C VAL A 139 -2.88 -17.99 -7.27
N LEU A 140 -3.58 -17.05 -6.64
CA LEU A 140 -3.10 -16.45 -5.39
C LEU A 140 -2.99 -17.50 -4.28
N GLU A 141 -4.00 -18.38 -4.15
CA GLU A 141 -3.98 -19.49 -3.19
C GLU A 141 -2.78 -20.42 -3.44
N ARG A 142 -2.50 -20.76 -4.70
CA ARG A 142 -1.33 -21.56 -5.08
C ARG A 142 -0.01 -20.86 -4.73
N ILE A 143 0.09 -19.55 -4.95
CA ILE A 143 1.26 -18.75 -4.56
C ILE A 143 1.46 -18.80 -3.04
N ILE A 144 0.40 -18.55 -2.27
CA ILE A 144 0.43 -18.61 -0.80
C ILE A 144 0.88 -19.97 -0.31
N ALA A 145 0.29 -21.06 -0.84
CA ALA A 145 0.63 -22.42 -0.48
C ALA A 145 2.13 -22.71 -0.77
N THR A 146 2.61 -22.32 -1.95
CA THR A 146 4.01 -22.53 -2.37
C THR A 146 5.00 -21.79 -1.47
N ILE A 147 4.71 -20.53 -1.11
CA ILE A 147 5.58 -19.75 -0.22
C ILE A 147 5.59 -20.38 1.17
N ARG A 148 4.41 -20.71 1.71
CA ARG A 148 4.26 -21.29 3.05
C ARG A 148 4.94 -22.64 3.20
N GLU A 149 4.90 -23.49 2.17
CA GLU A 149 5.60 -24.78 2.16
C GLU A 149 7.12 -24.61 2.19
N ARG A 150 7.63 -23.55 1.56
CA ARG A 150 9.05 -23.27 1.49
C ARG A 150 9.58 -22.59 2.74
N ASP A 151 8.89 -21.57 3.22
CA ASP A 151 9.24 -20.78 4.39
C ASP A 151 8.00 -20.04 4.94
N PRO A 152 7.37 -20.58 6.01
CA PRO A 152 6.16 -20.01 6.61
C PRO A 152 6.31 -18.56 7.07
N ASP A 153 7.50 -18.17 7.55
CA ASP A 153 7.75 -16.84 8.12
C ASP A 153 7.98 -15.77 7.03
N SER A 154 8.10 -16.20 5.76
CA SER A 154 8.34 -15.32 4.62
C SER A 154 7.08 -14.86 3.88
N LEU A 155 5.89 -15.24 4.35
CA LEU A 155 4.63 -14.89 3.70
C LEU A 155 4.45 -13.36 3.63
N PRO A 156 4.30 -12.79 2.43
CA PRO A 156 4.19 -11.33 2.27
C PRO A 156 2.77 -10.80 2.55
N PHE A 157 1.90 -11.60 3.17
CA PHE A 157 0.49 -11.29 3.36
C PHE A 157 0.06 -11.53 4.80
N ALA A 158 -0.73 -10.61 5.35
CA ALA A 158 -1.33 -10.77 6.66
C ALA A 158 -2.48 -11.80 6.63
N GLU A 159 -2.56 -12.63 7.66
CA GLU A 159 -3.75 -13.44 7.94
C GLU A 159 -4.83 -12.59 8.66
N PRO A 160 -6.13 -12.93 8.52
CA PRO A 160 -6.67 -14.03 7.70
C PRO A 160 -6.70 -13.71 6.20
N PHE A 161 -6.45 -14.71 5.36
CA PHE A 161 -6.55 -14.56 3.91
C PHE A 161 -8.02 -14.44 3.48
N ARG A 162 -8.33 -13.37 2.74
CA ARG A 162 -9.68 -13.10 2.23
C ARG A 162 -9.78 -13.48 0.75
N LEU A 163 -9.63 -14.78 0.45
CA LEU A 163 -9.66 -15.29 -0.93
C LEU A 163 -11.04 -15.15 -1.60
N GLU A 164 -12.08 -14.91 -0.79
CA GLU A 164 -13.45 -14.61 -1.20
C GLU A 164 -13.68 -13.12 -1.56
N ASP A 165 -12.73 -12.23 -1.27
CA ASP A 165 -12.83 -10.78 -1.50
C ASP A 165 -12.06 -10.38 -2.78
N PRO A 166 -12.74 -9.98 -3.87
CA PRO A 166 -12.09 -9.55 -5.11
C PRO A 166 -11.15 -8.36 -4.93
N SER A 167 -11.45 -7.45 -4.00
CA SER A 167 -10.60 -6.29 -3.71
C SER A 167 -9.29 -6.73 -3.07
N TRP A 168 -9.37 -7.63 -2.08
CA TRP A 168 -8.19 -8.18 -1.45
C TRP A 168 -7.36 -9.01 -2.44
N VAL A 169 -7.96 -9.96 -3.14
CA VAL A 169 -7.25 -10.82 -4.11
C VAL A 169 -6.52 -10.01 -5.19
N SER A 170 -7.20 -9.03 -5.79
CA SER A 170 -6.58 -8.18 -6.82
C SER A 170 -5.44 -7.31 -6.29
N ASN A 171 -5.56 -6.79 -5.06
CA ASN A 171 -4.47 -6.06 -4.40
C ASN A 171 -3.25 -6.96 -4.12
N ARG A 172 -3.46 -8.15 -3.54
CA ARG A 172 -2.37 -9.10 -3.21
C ARG A 172 -1.63 -9.57 -4.46
N LEU A 173 -2.37 -9.87 -5.54
CA LEU A 173 -1.77 -10.21 -6.83
C LEU A 173 -0.96 -9.04 -7.39
N ALA A 174 -1.46 -7.80 -7.32
CA ALA A 174 -0.72 -6.63 -7.80
C ALA A 174 0.60 -6.40 -7.05
N GLU A 175 0.69 -6.79 -5.78
CA GLU A 175 1.90 -6.70 -4.98
C GLU A 175 2.92 -7.80 -5.29
N VAL A 176 2.48 -9.07 -5.43
CA VAL A 176 3.39 -10.20 -5.63
C VAL A 176 3.83 -10.39 -7.08
N LEU A 177 3.00 -9.98 -8.05
CA LEU A 177 3.34 -10.07 -9.46
C LEU A 177 4.43 -9.06 -9.85
N PRO A 178 5.31 -9.39 -10.82
CA PRO A 178 6.42 -8.52 -11.24
C PRO A 178 5.97 -7.35 -12.12
N ILE A 179 5.02 -6.56 -11.62
CA ILE A 179 4.42 -5.40 -12.29
C ILE A 179 5.31 -4.16 -12.08
N ALA A 180 5.55 -3.41 -13.15
CA ALA A 180 6.29 -2.15 -13.06
C ALA A 180 5.60 -1.14 -12.13
N LEU A 181 6.37 -0.38 -11.34
CA LEU A 181 5.83 0.52 -10.29
C LEU A 181 4.70 1.43 -10.76
N ARG A 182 4.84 2.05 -11.95
CA ARG A 182 3.79 2.93 -12.51
C ARG A 182 2.50 2.18 -12.81
N ALA A 183 2.58 0.96 -13.34
CA ALA A 183 1.41 0.13 -13.60
C ALA A 183 0.79 -0.37 -12.29
N ARG A 184 1.61 -0.73 -11.29
CA ARG A 184 1.14 -1.08 -9.94
C ARG A 184 0.42 0.08 -9.27
N GLN A 185 0.93 1.30 -9.40
CA GLN A 185 0.25 2.51 -8.92
C GLN A 185 -1.11 2.69 -9.59
N LYS A 186 -1.21 2.49 -10.91
CA LYS A 186 -2.52 2.54 -11.61
C LYS A 186 -3.49 1.47 -11.13
N LEU A 187 -3.00 0.26 -10.85
CA LEU A 187 -3.81 -0.78 -10.21
C LEU A 187 -4.28 -0.35 -8.82
N MET A 188 -3.43 0.29 -8.01
CA MET A 188 -3.81 0.78 -6.67
C MET A 188 -4.87 1.88 -6.74
N GLU A 189 -4.80 2.75 -7.76
CA GLU A 189 -5.75 3.86 -7.98
C GLU A 189 -7.16 3.42 -8.42
N LEU A 190 -7.33 2.21 -8.97
CA LEU A 190 -8.65 1.70 -9.34
C LEU A 190 -9.52 1.56 -8.09
N GLN A 191 -10.75 2.04 -8.18
CA GLN A 191 -11.78 1.92 -7.12
C GLN A 191 -12.86 0.91 -7.49
N ASP A 192 -12.71 0.21 -8.60
CA ASP A 192 -13.63 -0.84 -9.07
C ASP A 192 -12.87 -2.17 -8.98
N ALA A 193 -13.38 -3.07 -8.13
CA ALA A 193 -12.75 -4.36 -7.90
C ALA A 193 -12.79 -5.25 -9.15
N GLY A 194 -13.89 -5.22 -9.91
CA GLY A 194 -14.03 -5.96 -11.16
C GLY A 194 -13.04 -5.47 -12.22
N ALA A 195 -12.91 -4.16 -12.39
CA ALA A 195 -11.94 -3.57 -13.31
C ALA A 195 -10.49 -3.92 -12.91
N ARG A 196 -10.17 -3.95 -11.61
CA ARG A 196 -8.84 -4.37 -11.13
C ARG A 196 -8.59 -5.85 -11.42
N ILE A 197 -9.59 -6.71 -11.20
CA ILE A 197 -9.54 -8.14 -11.55
C ILE A 197 -9.29 -8.31 -13.05
N ASP A 198 -9.98 -7.58 -13.92
CA ASP A 198 -9.79 -7.66 -15.37
C ASP A 198 -8.33 -7.39 -15.77
N VAL A 199 -7.72 -6.34 -15.22
CA VAL A 199 -6.33 -5.98 -15.52
C VAL A 199 -5.35 -7.02 -14.99
N VAL A 200 -5.53 -7.48 -13.75
CA VAL A 200 -4.66 -8.49 -13.14
C VAL A 200 -4.77 -9.84 -13.87
N HIS A 201 -5.99 -10.27 -14.19
CA HIS A 201 -6.24 -11.48 -14.96
C HIS A 201 -5.60 -11.41 -16.34
N HIS A 202 -5.74 -10.28 -17.04
CA HIS A 202 -5.10 -10.07 -18.34
C HIS A 202 -3.57 -10.17 -18.25
N TYR A 203 -2.97 -9.56 -17.23
CA TYR A 203 -1.53 -9.70 -16.98
C TYR A 203 -1.13 -11.17 -16.79
N MET A 204 -1.89 -11.91 -15.98
CA MET A 204 -1.61 -13.33 -15.74
C MET A 204 -1.73 -14.19 -17.01
N GLN A 205 -2.70 -13.89 -17.89
CA GLN A 205 -2.81 -14.53 -19.21
C GLN A 205 -1.59 -14.27 -20.09
N GLN A 206 -1.14 -13.01 -20.19
CA GLN A 206 0.01 -12.63 -21.00
C GLN A 206 1.30 -13.31 -20.53
N HIS A 207 1.40 -13.58 -19.23
CA HIS A 207 2.57 -14.17 -18.59
C HIS A 207 2.42 -15.68 -18.30
N GLN A 208 1.38 -16.36 -18.82
CA GLN A 208 1.15 -17.80 -18.70
C GLN A 208 1.09 -18.31 -17.24
N LEU A 209 0.41 -17.55 -16.38
CA LEU A 209 0.26 -17.87 -14.96
C LEU A 209 -1.08 -18.56 -14.62
N LEU A 210 -1.99 -18.67 -15.59
CA LEU A 210 -3.28 -19.36 -15.50
C LEU A 210 -3.18 -20.82 -15.97
#